data_AF-G5QEV2-F1
#
_entry.id   AF-G5QEV2-F1
#
_cell.length_a   1.000
_cell.length_b   1.000
_cell.length_c   1.000
_cell.angle_alpha   90.00
_cell.angle_beta   90.00
_cell.angle_gamma   90.00
#
_symmetry.space_group_name_H-M   'P 1'
#
loop_
_entity.id
_entity.type
_entity.pdbx_description
1 polymer ?
#
loop_
_entity_poly.entity_id
_entity_poly.type
_entity_poly.pdbx_seq_one_letter_code
_entity_poly.pdbx_strand_id
1 'polypeptide(L)'
;GNRDFLIGKRFARESGMILLPQEKVLDLYGRNVLIMHGDTLCTDDAGYQAFRAKVHNPWIQRLFLTLPLFIRRRIAARMRAGSKAANSSKSLDIMDVNAQTVVAEMEKHRVQWLIHGHTHRPAVHELSANDQPAFRVVLGAWHHEGSMVKVTPDNVELIAFPL
;
A
#
# COMPACT_ATOMS: atom_id res chain seq x y z
N GLY A 1 5.65 -1.72 -1.47
CA GLY A 1 4.64 -2.11 -0.47
C GLY A 1 5.20 -3.05 0.59
N ASN A 2 4.33 -3.82 1.26
CA ASN A 2 4.69 -4.65 2.42
C ASN A 2 5.48 -5.92 2.09
N ARG A 3 5.57 -6.32 0.81
CA ARG A 3 6.32 -7.50 0.35
C ARG A 3 7.73 -7.17 -0.13
N ASP A 4 7.96 -5.92 -0.51
CA ASP A 4 9.04 -5.46 -1.39
C ASP A 4 9.64 -4.12 -0.92
N PHE A 5 9.43 -3.75 0.35
CA PHE A 5 9.98 -2.54 0.97
C PHE A 5 11.52 -2.44 0.98
N LEU A 6 12.23 -3.51 0.61
CA LEU A 6 13.70 -3.52 0.46
C LEU A 6 14.17 -3.22 -0.98
N ILE A 7 13.26 -2.97 -1.93
CA ILE A 7 13.63 -2.48 -3.26
C ILE A 7 14.46 -1.19 -3.08
N GLY A 8 15.64 -1.16 -3.70
CA GLY A 8 16.61 -0.09 -3.54
C GLY A 8 17.07 0.53 -4.86
N LYS A 9 17.95 1.53 -4.76
CA LYS A 9 18.43 2.35 -5.89
C LYS A 9 19.03 1.54 -7.05
N ARG A 10 19.62 0.38 -6.78
CA ARG A 10 20.15 -0.51 -7.82
C ARG A 10 19.04 -1.00 -8.75
N PHE A 11 17.98 -1.58 -8.19
CA PHE A 11 16.84 -2.10 -8.96
C PHE A 11 16.12 -0.96 -9.70
N ALA A 12 15.94 0.18 -9.03
CA ALA A 12 15.34 1.37 -9.64
C ALA A 12 16.11 1.82 -10.89
N ARG A 13 17.44 1.89 -10.82
CA ARG A 13 18.28 2.24 -11.98
C ARG A 13 18.23 1.19 -13.09
N GLU A 14 18.27 -0.09 -12.74
CA GLU A 14 18.23 -1.19 -13.73
C GLU A 14 16.87 -1.30 -14.44
N SER A 15 15.78 -0.85 -13.81
CA SER A 15 14.42 -0.88 -14.36
C SER A 15 13.93 0.46 -14.94
N GLY A 16 14.68 1.54 -14.78
CA GLY A 16 14.26 2.89 -15.17
C GLY A 16 13.18 3.50 -14.27
N MET A 17 12.92 2.93 -13.10
CA MET A 17 11.90 3.42 -12.16
C MET A 17 12.43 4.48 -11.19
N ILE A 18 11.53 5.33 -10.71
CA ILE A 18 11.79 6.27 -9.60
C ILE A 18 11.18 5.70 -8.33
N LEU A 19 11.97 5.65 -7.25
CA LEU A 19 11.47 5.28 -5.93
C LEU A 19 10.74 6.46 -5.31
N LEU A 20 9.44 6.30 -5.07
CA LEU A 20 8.61 7.26 -4.36
C LEU A 20 8.60 6.98 -2.84
N PRO A 21 8.34 8.01 -2.02
CA PRO A 21 8.06 7.81 -0.60
C PRO A 21 6.76 7.02 -0.40
N GLN A 22 6.49 6.64 0.86
CA GLN A 22 5.32 5.82 1.22
C GLN A 22 3.99 6.51 0.96
N GLU A 23 3.97 7.83 1.11
CA GLU A 23 2.86 8.73 0.83
C GLU A 23 3.36 9.75 -0.18
N LYS A 24 2.66 9.91 -1.30
CA LYS A 24 3.00 10.91 -2.30
C LYS A 24 1.74 11.56 -2.84
N VAL A 25 1.64 12.88 -2.72
CA VAL A 25 0.63 13.66 -3.45
C VAL A 25 1.16 13.92 -4.86
N LEU A 26 0.32 13.61 -5.85
CA LEU A 26 0.52 13.88 -7.26
C LEU A 26 -0.49 14.93 -7.72
N ASP A 27 -0.06 15.84 -8.58
CA ASP A 27 -0.97 16.67 -9.38
C ASP A 27 -1.25 15.91 -10.69
N LEU A 28 -2.48 15.44 -10.85
CA LEU A 28 -2.97 14.75 -12.03
C LEU A 28 -4.07 15.60 -12.68
N TYR A 29 -3.71 16.37 -13.70
CA TYR A 29 -4.64 17.23 -14.44
C TYR A 29 -5.31 18.31 -13.57
N GLY A 30 -4.58 18.91 -12.63
CA GLY A 30 -5.10 19.90 -11.68
C GLY A 30 -5.78 19.29 -10.46
N ARG A 31 -5.76 17.95 -10.33
CA ARG A 31 -6.32 17.21 -9.20
C ARG A 31 -5.21 16.69 -8.31
N ASN A 32 -5.23 17.07 -7.04
CA ASN A 32 -4.33 16.49 -6.04
C ASN A 32 -4.81 15.10 -5.62
N VAL A 33 -3.98 14.08 -5.91
CA VAL A 33 -4.26 12.68 -5.61
C VAL A 33 -3.16 12.13 -4.70
N LEU A 34 -3.54 11.65 -3.52
CA LEU A 34 -2.64 10.90 -2.65
C LEU A 34 -2.52 9.46 -3.15
N ILE A 35 -1.29 9.00 -3.34
CA ILE A 35 -0.98 7.60 -3.61
C ILE A 35 -0.19 6.99 -2.45
N MET A 36 -0.51 5.73 -2.13
CA MET A 36 0.20 4.94 -1.12
C MET A 36 -0.04 3.44 -1.33
N HIS A 37 0.74 2.59 -0.64
CA HIS A 37 0.48 1.15 -0.69
C HIS A 37 -0.84 0.77 0.00
N GLY A 38 -1.16 1.41 1.13
CA GLY A 38 -2.42 1.25 1.87
C GLY A 38 -2.30 0.47 3.18
N ASP A 39 -1.16 -0.19 3.44
CA ASP A 39 -0.96 -0.99 4.65
C ASP A 39 -0.86 -0.17 5.95
N THR A 40 -0.52 1.12 5.86
CA THR A 40 -0.55 2.03 7.01
C THR A 40 -1.96 2.43 7.43
N LEU A 41 -2.96 2.24 6.56
CA LEU A 41 -4.35 2.56 6.86
C LEU A 41 -5.02 1.45 7.67
N CYS A 42 -4.44 0.25 7.71
CA CYS A 42 -4.93 -0.90 8.49
C CYS A 42 -4.48 -0.82 9.96
N THR A 43 -4.89 0.24 10.66
CA THR A 43 -4.43 0.55 12.03
C THR A 43 -5.02 -0.39 13.09
N ASP A 44 -6.15 -1.04 12.79
CA ASP A 44 -6.78 -2.04 13.67
C ASP A 44 -5.97 -3.35 13.76
N ASP A 45 -5.08 -3.63 12.79
CA ASP A 45 -4.10 -4.72 12.87
C ASP A 45 -2.83 -4.29 13.62
N ALA A 46 -2.96 -4.08 14.93
CA ALA A 46 -1.85 -3.63 15.78
C ALA A 46 -0.62 -4.55 15.70
N GLY A 47 -0.83 -5.87 15.54
CA GLY A 47 0.26 -6.83 15.37
C GLY A 47 1.02 -6.63 14.07
N TYR A 48 0.31 -6.37 12.97
CA TYR A 48 0.93 -5.99 11.70
C TYR A 48 1.65 -4.64 11.80
N GLN A 49 1.04 -3.61 12.40
CA GLN A 49 1.66 -2.29 12.54
C GLN A 49 2.95 -2.34 13.37
N ALA A 50 2.98 -3.11 14.45
CA ALA A 50 4.20 -3.33 15.25
C ALA A 50 5.29 -4.05 14.45
N PHE A 51 4.92 -5.09 13.70
CA PHE A 51 5.84 -5.79 12.80
C PHE A 51 6.39 -4.85 11.72
N ARG A 52 5.52 -4.05 11.11
CA ARG A 52 5.85 -3.06 10.09
C ARG A 52 6.88 -2.06 10.61
N ALA A 53 6.64 -1.47 11.79
CA ALA A 53 7.57 -0.55 12.42
C ALA A 53 8.97 -1.17 12.61
N LYS A 54 9.03 -2.46 12.97
CA LYS A 54 10.30 -3.20 13.08
C LYS A 54 11.01 -3.36 11.72
N VAL A 55 10.31 -3.82 10.68
CA VAL A 55 10.95 -4.09 9.38
C VAL A 55 11.26 -2.84 8.58
N HIS A 56 10.63 -1.71 8.90
CA HIS A 56 10.94 -0.40 8.33
C HIS A 56 12.04 0.37 9.09
N ASN A 57 12.56 -0.16 10.21
CA ASN A 57 13.68 0.45 10.90
C ASN A 57 14.97 0.38 10.04
N PRO A 58 15.61 1.51 9.70
CA PRO A 58 16.78 1.54 8.81
C PRO A 58 17.96 0.69 9.29
N TRP A 59 18.17 0.60 10.61
CA TRP A 59 19.25 -0.20 11.19
C TRP A 59 18.97 -1.69 11.03
N ILE A 60 17.73 -2.11 11.22
CA ILE A 60 17.29 -3.49 10.99
C ILE A 60 17.43 -3.86 9.52
N GLN A 61 17.02 -2.97 8.60
CA GLN A 61 17.21 -3.20 7.17
C GLN A 61 18.67 -3.29 6.78
N ARG A 62 19.52 -2.39 7.28
CA ARG A 62 20.96 -2.41 7.00
C ARG A 62 21.60 -3.71 7.47
N LEU A 63 21.32 -4.14 8.70
CA LEU A 63 21.81 -5.41 9.23
C LEU A 63 21.27 -6.62 8.44
N PHE A 64 19.98 -6.61 8.10
CA PHE A 64 19.39 -7.68 7.30
C PHE A 64 20.08 -7.80 5.93
N LEU A 65 20.39 -6.68 5.29
CA LEU A 65 21.01 -6.63 3.97
C LEU A 65 22.49 -7.07 3.97
N THR A 66 23.19 -7.07 5.11
CA THR A 66 24.54 -7.64 5.21
C THR A 66 24.53 -9.17 5.32
N LEU A 67 23.37 -9.80 5.58
CA LEU A 67 23.27 -11.25 5.66
C LEU A 67 23.45 -11.91 4.27
N PRO A 68 24.11 -13.08 4.20
CA PRO A 68 24.14 -13.91 3.01
C PRO A 68 22.75 -14.17 2.45
N LEU A 69 22.64 -14.25 1.12
CA LEU A 69 21.35 -14.38 0.43
C LEU A 69 20.53 -15.59 0.91
N PHE A 70 21.19 -16.73 1.16
CA PHE A 70 20.50 -17.94 1.64
C PHE A 70 19.86 -17.73 3.02
N ILE A 71 20.50 -16.96 3.91
CA ILE A 71 19.96 -16.60 5.23
C ILE A 71 18.75 -15.69 5.06
N ARG A 72 18.86 -14.65 4.23
CA ARG A 72 17.75 -13.73 3.92
C ARG A 72 16.54 -14.49 3.36
N ARG A 73 16.76 -15.43 2.44
CA ARG A 73 15.70 -16.29 1.87
C ARG A 73 15.03 -17.15 2.94
N ARG A 74 15.79 -17.74 3.85
CA ARG A 74 15.26 -18.54 4.97
C ARG A 74 14.42 -17.71 5.93
N ILE A 75 14.89 -16.51 6.29
CA ILE A 75 14.14 -15.57 7.15
C ILE A 75 12.84 -15.16 6.45
N ALA A 76 12.90 -14.76 5.18
CA ALA A 76 11.72 -14.34 4.42
C ALA A 76 10.68 -15.48 4.28
N ALA A 77 11.13 -16.73 4.09
CA ALA A 77 10.24 -17.89 4.06
C ALA A 77 9.52 -18.08 5.41
N ARG A 78 10.23 -17.98 6.53
CA ARG A 78 9.65 -18.05 7.88
C ARG A 78 8.64 -16.92 8.13
N MET A 79 8.98 -15.69 7.73
CA MET A 79 8.07 -14.54 7.85
C MET A 79 6.79 -14.73 7.04
N ARG A 80 6.89 -15.26 5.80
CA ARG A 80 5.72 -15.57 4.97
C ARG A 80 4.84 -16.64 5.61
N ALA A 81 5.42 -17.70 6.14
CA ALA A 81 4.68 -18.76 6.82
C ALA A 81 3.95 -18.23 8.06
N GLY A 82 4.63 -17.43 8.90
CA GLY A 82 4.02 -16.81 10.08
C GLY A 82 2.89 -15.84 9.74
N SER A 83 3.07 -15.00 8.71
CA SER A 83 2.03 -14.08 8.24
C SER A 83 0.82 -14.83 7.68
N LYS A 84 1.02 -15.93 6.94
CA LYS A 84 -0.09 -16.75 6.43
C LYS A 84 -0.91 -17.36 7.57
N ALA A 85 -0.24 -17.89 8.59
CA ALA A 85 -0.90 -18.47 9.77
C ALA A 85 -1.64 -17.42 10.61
N ALA A 86 -1.05 -16.23 10.80
CA ALA A 86 -1.70 -15.15 11.54
C ALA A 86 -2.92 -14.59 10.78
N ASN A 87 -2.86 -14.51 9.45
CA ASN A 87 -3.97 -14.00 8.65
C ASN A 87 -5.14 -14.99 8.58
N SER A 88 -4.91 -16.30 8.70
CA SER A 88 -6.00 -17.29 8.70
C SER A 88 -6.93 -17.20 9.92
N SER A 89 -6.48 -16.59 11.01
CA SER A 89 -7.25 -16.42 12.24
C SER A 89 -7.82 -15.01 12.43
N LYS A 90 -7.54 -14.07 11.53
CA LYS A 90 -8.01 -12.68 11.62
C LYS A 90 -9.34 -12.52 10.89
N SER A 91 -10.22 -11.68 11.43
CA SER A 91 -11.42 -11.29 10.70
C SER A 91 -11.04 -10.43 9.50
N LEU A 92 -11.90 -10.48 8.48
CA LEU A 92 -11.76 -9.69 7.27
C LEU A 92 -11.79 -8.18 7.56
N ASP A 93 -12.50 -7.75 8.60
CA ASP A 93 -12.63 -6.33 8.96
C ASP A 93 -11.34 -5.77 9.61
N ILE A 94 -10.68 -6.56 10.46
CA ILE A 94 -9.38 -6.16 11.07
C ILE A 94 -8.29 -5.98 10.01
N MET A 95 -8.40 -6.71 8.88
CA MET A 95 -7.43 -6.65 7.79
C MET A 95 -7.73 -5.58 6.74
N ASP A 96 -8.88 -4.90 6.83
CA ASP A 96 -9.21 -3.78 5.94
C ASP A 96 -8.67 -2.46 6.51
N VAL A 97 -8.88 -1.37 5.78
CA VAL A 97 -8.49 -0.04 6.24
C VAL A 97 -9.42 0.45 7.36
N ASN A 98 -8.87 1.18 8.32
CA ASN A 98 -9.64 1.90 9.31
C ASN A 98 -10.19 3.21 8.69
N ALA A 99 -11.51 3.39 8.72
CA ALA A 99 -12.17 4.52 8.07
C ALA A 99 -11.74 5.89 8.60
N GLN A 100 -11.50 6.03 9.91
CA GLN A 100 -11.03 7.29 10.50
C GLN A 100 -9.60 7.59 10.07
N THR A 101 -8.76 6.56 9.96
CA THR A 101 -7.38 6.71 9.49
C THR A 101 -7.33 7.16 8.04
N VAL A 102 -8.24 6.65 7.19
CA VAL A 102 -8.39 7.14 5.79
C VAL A 102 -8.68 8.63 5.76
N VAL A 103 -9.71 9.08 6.49
CA VAL A 103 -10.11 10.50 6.51
C VAL A 103 -8.96 11.36 7.03
N ALA A 104 -8.36 10.99 8.17
CA ALA A 104 -7.25 11.72 8.76
C ALA A 104 -6.05 11.85 7.82
N GLU A 105 -5.72 10.80 7.06
CA GLU A 105 -4.62 10.84 6.10
C GLU A 105 -4.95 11.75 4.91
N MET A 106 -6.18 11.71 4.40
CA MET A 106 -6.62 12.61 3.32
C MET A 106 -6.65 14.07 3.77
N GLU A 107 -7.05 14.35 5.02
CA GLU A 107 -7.05 15.70 5.59
C GLU A 107 -5.65 16.24 5.88
N LYS A 108 -4.76 15.39 6.41
CA LYS A 108 -3.35 15.70 6.61
C LYS A 108 -2.68 16.19 5.31
N HIS A 109 -3.00 15.54 4.19
CA HIS A 109 -2.48 15.90 2.86
C HIS A 109 -3.36 16.90 2.09
N ARG A 110 -4.52 17.27 2.63
CA ARG A 110 -5.51 18.17 2.00
C ARG A 110 -5.92 17.72 0.60
N VAL A 111 -6.26 16.45 0.46
CA VAL A 111 -6.69 15.84 -0.82
C VAL A 111 -8.12 15.32 -0.75
N GLN A 112 -8.80 15.31 -1.91
CA GLN A 112 -10.11 14.68 -2.06
C GLN A 112 -10.04 13.31 -2.74
N TRP A 113 -8.86 12.88 -3.17
CA TRP A 113 -8.64 11.61 -3.87
C TRP A 113 -7.48 10.83 -3.25
N LEU A 114 -7.76 9.59 -2.90
CA LEU A 114 -6.78 8.62 -2.43
C LEU A 114 -6.81 7.39 -3.34
N ILE A 115 -5.65 6.96 -3.84
CA ILE A 115 -5.48 5.69 -4.54
C ILE A 115 -4.52 4.81 -3.73
N HIS A 116 -4.97 3.61 -3.37
CA HIS A 116 -4.13 2.62 -2.69
C HIS A 116 -4.38 1.19 -3.14
N GLY A 117 -3.57 0.25 -2.67
CA GLY A 117 -3.75 -1.19 -2.89
C GLY A 117 -3.86 -1.93 -1.56
N HIS A 118 -3.02 -2.96 -1.40
CA HIS A 118 -2.84 -3.78 -0.19
C HIS A 118 -4.02 -4.66 0.24
N THR A 119 -5.24 -4.14 0.32
CA THR A 119 -6.40 -4.89 0.87
C THR A 119 -6.96 -5.92 -0.10
N HIS A 120 -6.61 -5.81 -1.39
CA HIS A 120 -7.07 -6.67 -2.48
C HIS A 120 -8.61 -6.64 -2.67
N ARG A 121 -9.24 -5.52 -2.32
CA ARG A 121 -10.70 -5.30 -2.43
C ARG A 121 -10.97 -4.17 -3.42
N PRO A 122 -10.92 -4.43 -4.75
CA PRO A 122 -11.07 -3.38 -5.75
C PRO A 122 -12.43 -2.69 -5.62
N ALA A 123 -12.43 -1.38 -5.37
CA ALA A 123 -13.64 -0.58 -5.19
C ALA A 123 -13.32 0.92 -5.29
N VAL A 124 -14.34 1.72 -5.57
CA VAL A 124 -14.34 3.17 -5.37
C VAL A 124 -15.29 3.46 -4.21
N HIS A 125 -14.78 4.04 -3.15
CA HIS A 125 -15.55 4.40 -1.95
C HIS A 125 -15.71 5.91 -1.88
N GLU A 126 -16.95 6.35 -1.71
CA GLU A 126 -17.28 7.74 -1.39
C GLU A 126 -17.18 7.97 0.12
N LEU A 127 -16.63 9.12 0.50
CA LEU A 127 -16.50 9.57 1.89
C LEU A 127 -16.49 11.10 1.95
N SER A 128 -16.38 11.66 3.16
CA SER A 128 -16.15 13.09 3.37
C SER A 128 -14.78 13.31 4.00
N ALA A 129 -14.00 14.23 3.46
CA ALA A 129 -12.71 14.68 4.02
C ALA A 129 -12.55 16.16 3.70
N ASN A 130 -11.95 16.93 4.61
CA ASN A 130 -11.84 18.40 4.47
C ASN A 130 -13.21 19.06 4.26
N ASP A 131 -14.24 18.54 4.94
CA ASP A 131 -15.65 18.98 4.83
C ASP A 131 -16.23 18.96 3.41
N GLN A 132 -15.66 18.14 2.51
CA GLN A 132 -16.08 18.02 1.12
C GLN A 132 -16.17 16.54 0.68
N PRO A 133 -16.96 16.23 -0.37
CA PRO A 133 -16.96 14.91 -0.98
C PRO A 133 -15.55 14.48 -1.38
N ALA A 134 -15.21 13.23 -1.08
CA ALA A 134 -13.91 12.63 -1.30
C ALA A 134 -14.05 11.17 -1.73
N PHE A 135 -13.00 10.65 -2.37
CA PHE A 135 -13.01 9.33 -2.98
C PHE A 135 -11.75 8.54 -2.63
N ARG A 136 -11.94 7.30 -2.20
CA ARG A 136 -10.89 6.32 -1.99
C ARG A 136 -11.02 5.21 -3.03
N VAL A 137 -10.02 5.09 -3.90
CA VAL A 137 -9.94 4.07 -4.94
C VAL A 137 -8.96 2.98 -4.51
N VAL A 138 -9.42 1.74 -4.55
CA VAL A 138 -8.64 0.56 -4.17
C VAL A 138 -8.31 -0.25 -5.42
N LEU A 139 -7.02 -0.48 -5.66
CA LEU A 139 -6.52 -1.35 -6.73
C LEU A 139 -6.79 -2.83 -6.42
N GLY A 140 -7.14 -3.58 -7.48
CA GLY A 140 -7.27 -5.03 -7.42
C GLY A 140 -5.92 -5.74 -7.43
N ALA A 141 -5.84 -6.90 -6.77
CA ALA A 141 -4.69 -7.78 -6.89
C ALA A 141 -4.82 -8.70 -8.09
N TRP A 142 -3.71 -8.99 -8.76
CA TRP A 142 -3.67 -9.77 -9.99
C TRP A 142 -3.66 -11.28 -9.71
N HIS A 143 -4.70 -11.78 -9.04
CA HIS A 143 -4.85 -13.21 -8.75
C HIS A 143 -5.51 -13.97 -9.90
N HIS A 144 -6.53 -13.37 -10.52
CA HIS A 144 -7.34 -13.97 -11.58
C HIS A 144 -7.43 -13.06 -12.81
N GLU A 145 -7.51 -11.75 -12.61
CA GLU A 145 -7.54 -10.70 -13.65
C GLU A 145 -6.52 -9.61 -13.32
N GLY A 146 -6.05 -8.89 -14.32
CA GLY A 146 -5.30 -7.66 -14.16
C GLY A 146 -6.19 -6.52 -13.67
N SER A 147 -5.59 -5.56 -12.98
CA SER A 147 -6.27 -4.38 -12.45
C SER A 147 -5.40 -3.14 -12.56
N MET A 148 -5.99 -2.04 -13.02
CA MET A 148 -5.35 -0.73 -13.06
C MET A 148 -6.35 0.38 -12.72
N VAL A 149 -5.84 1.52 -12.27
CA VAL A 149 -6.61 2.77 -12.20
C VAL A 149 -6.11 3.70 -13.29
N LYS A 150 -7.02 4.19 -14.12
CA LYS A 150 -6.76 5.16 -15.17
C LYS A 150 -7.32 6.51 -14.74
N VAL A 151 -6.44 7.51 -14.68
CA VAL A 151 -6.82 8.90 -14.38
C VAL A 151 -6.68 9.72 -15.65
N THR A 152 -7.73 10.47 -15.98
CA THR A 152 -7.79 11.44 -17.09
C THR A 152 -8.23 12.80 -16.54
N PRO A 153 -8.26 13.87 -17.36
CA PRO A 153 -8.85 15.14 -16.94
C PRO A 153 -10.30 14.98 -16.44
N ASP A 154 -11.07 14.12 -17.10
CA ASP A 154 -12.52 14.00 -16.88
C ASP A 154 -12.89 12.94 -15.84
N ASN A 155 -12.08 11.89 -15.68
CA ASN A 155 -12.49 10.71 -14.91
C ASN A 155 -11.36 9.99 -14.16
N VAL A 156 -11.74 9.19 -13.16
CA VAL A 156 -10.91 8.19 -12.47
C VAL A 156 -11.61 6.85 -12.58
N GLU A 157 -11.03 5.93 -13.34
CA GLU A 157 -11.63 4.64 -13.68
C GLU A 157 -10.83 3.50 -13.09
N LEU A 158 -11.50 2.62 -12.35
CA LEU A 158 -10.94 1.33 -11.94
C LEU A 158 -11.28 0.30 -13.02
N ILE A 159 -10.26 -0.27 -13.65
CA ILE A 159 -10.39 -1.15 -14.82
C ILE A 159 -9.82 -2.52 -14.48
N ALA A 160 -10.62 -3.56 -14.73
CA ALA A 160 -10.18 -4.96 -14.76
C ALA A 160 -9.90 -5.40 -16.20
N PHE A 161 -8.91 -6.26 -16.41
CA PHE A 161 -8.55 -6.77 -17.74
C PHE A 161 -8.00 -8.21 -17.67
N PRO A 162 -8.09 -9.01 -18.75
CA PRO A 162 -7.53 -10.36 -18.78
C PRO A 162 -6.02 -10.38 -18.56
N LEU A 163 -5.51 -11.39 -17.83
CA LEU A 163 -4.07 -11.64 -17.65
C LEU A 163 -3.44 -12.39 -18.83
#